data_AF-A0A1F9D9L1-F1
#
_entry.id   AF-A0A1F9D9L1-F1
#
_cell.length_a   1.000
_cell.length_b   1.000
_cell.length_c   1.000
_cell.angle_alpha   90.00
_cell.angle_beta   90.00
_cell.angle_gamma   90.00
#
_symmetry.space_group_name_H-M   'P 1'
#
loop_
_entity.id
_entity.type
_entity.pdbx_description
1 polymer ?
#
loop_
_entity_poly.entity_id
_entity_poly.type
_entity_poly.pdbx_seq_one_letter_code
_entity_poly.pdbx_strand_id
1 'polypeptide(L)'
;MKKIILLLSAVIFVIAVLACAAEVAKEAAKTELRPAQKLMQARAMLLTTLNKNLGAGNFEAVGKNAADLAAETKKTGEKLTNPLAKDITLAISMLAKDTSSAADKKFAGIVKVKLGAIKAKCDECHAKIRDKK
;
A
#
# COMPACT_ATOMS: atom_id res chain seq x y z
N MET A 1 -50.84 16.25 -18.40
CA MET A 1 -50.66 14.79 -18.25
C MET A 1 -49.32 14.29 -18.80
N LYS A 2 -48.98 14.50 -20.08
CA LYS A 2 -47.70 14.03 -20.69
C LYS A 2 -46.42 14.47 -19.94
N LYS A 3 -46.36 15.73 -19.49
CA LYS A 3 -45.20 16.28 -18.74
C LYS A 3 -45.06 15.70 -17.32
N ILE A 4 -46.17 15.31 -16.69
CA ILE A 4 -46.20 14.76 -15.32
C ILE A 4 -45.70 13.30 -15.34
N ILE A 5 -46.12 12.53 -16.35
CA ILE A 5 -45.66 11.14 -16.54
C ILE A 5 -44.15 11.10 -16.86
N LEU A 6 -43.66 12.09 -17.62
CA LEU A 6 -42.24 12.19 -17.99
C LEU A 6 -41.36 12.56 -16.77
N LEU A 7 -41.87 13.41 -15.88
CA LEU A 7 -41.20 13.73 -14.60
C LEU A 7 -41.17 12.52 -13.66
N LEU A 8 -42.27 11.79 -13.52
CA LEU A 8 -42.35 10.61 -12.67
C LEU A 8 -41.41 9.49 -13.13
N SER A 9 -41.34 9.24 -14.44
CA SER A 9 -40.43 8.24 -15.01
C SER A 9 -38.95 8.61 -14.84
N ALA A 10 -38.60 9.89 -15.00
CA ALA A 10 -37.23 10.36 -14.75
C ALA A 10 -36.81 10.20 -13.27
N VAL A 11 -37.72 10.51 -12.34
CA VAL A 11 -37.46 10.37 -10.89
C VAL A 11 -37.25 8.90 -10.50
N ILE A 12 -38.08 7.99 -11.01
CA ILE A 12 -37.94 6.55 -10.76
C ILE A 12 -36.60 6.03 -11.31
N PHE A 13 -36.19 6.48 -12.49
CA PHE A 13 -34.92 6.07 -13.08
C PHE A 13 -33.71 6.55 -12.26
N VAL A 14 -33.72 7.79 -11.79
CA VAL A 14 -32.65 8.33 -10.92
C VAL A 14 -32.57 7.56 -9.60
N ILE A 15 -33.72 7.24 -8.98
CA ILE A 15 -33.77 6.45 -7.75
C ILE A 15 -33.23 5.03 -7.99
N ALA A 16 -33.59 4.40 -9.11
CA ALA A 16 -33.10 3.07 -9.47
C ALA A 16 -31.57 3.04 -9.70
N VAL A 17 -31.03 4.05 -10.38
CA VAL A 17 -29.57 4.18 -10.59
C VAL A 17 -28.83 4.40 -9.26
N LEU A 18 -29.38 5.23 -8.37
CA LEU A 18 -28.80 5.47 -7.04
C LEU A 18 -28.86 4.23 -6.15
N ALA A 19 -29.95 3.47 -6.19
CA ALA A 19 -30.09 2.22 -5.45
C ALA A 19 -29.09 1.16 -5.92
N CYS A 20 -28.92 1.02 -7.24
CA CYS A 20 -27.97 0.07 -7.83
C CYS A 20 -26.51 0.46 -7.51
N ALA A 21 -26.18 1.75 -7.56
CA ALA A 21 -24.85 2.24 -7.15
C ALA A 21 -24.57 2.03 -5.65
N ALA A 22 -25.59 2.17 -4.80
CA ALA A 22 -25.47 1.90 -3.37
C ALA A 22 -25.27 0.42 -3.07
N GLU A 23 -25.90 -0.50 -3.80
CA GLU A 23 -25.68 -1.93 -3.66
C GLU A 23 -24.27 -2.37 -4.09
N VAL A 24 -23.77 -1.85 -5.22
CA VAL A 24 -22.39 -2.07 -5.67
C VAL A 24 -21.38 -1.53 -4.65
N ALA A 25 -21.63 -0.34 -4.09
CA ALA A 25 -20.78 0.22 -3.03
C ALA A 25 -20.83 -0.61 -1.73
N LYS A 26 -21.98 -1.21 -1.42
CA LYS A 26 -22.19 -2.05 -0.23
C LYS A 26 -21.54 -3.42 -0.38
N GLU A 27 -21.49 -3.99 -1.58
CA GLU A 27 -20.70 -5.21 -1.87
C GLU A 27 -19.18 -4.95 -1.81
N ALA A 28 -18.72 -3.82 -2.37
CA ALA A 28 -17.34 -3.39 -2.25
C ALA A 28 -16.92 -3.17 -0.79
N ALA A 29 -17.83 -2.66 0.06
CA ALA A 29 -17.61 -2.48 1.49
C ALA A 29 -17.66 -3.79 2.32
N LYS A 30 -18.28 -4.86 1.79
CA LYS A 30 -18.48 -6.14 2.50
C LYS A 30 -17.37 -7.17 2.30
N THR A 31 -16.46 -6.95 1.35
CA THR A 31 -15.39 -7.93 1.09
C THR A 31 -14.21 -7.63 2.00
N GLU A 32 -14.17 -8.25 3.18
CA GLU A 32 -13.00 -8.19 4.05
C GLU A 32 -11.74 -8.56 3.26
N LEU A 33 -10.77 -7.64 3.24
CA LEU A 33 -9.49 -7.90 2.59
C LEU A 33 -8.83 -9.13 3.23
N ARG A 34 -8.30 -10.02 2.39
CA ARG A 34 -7.48 -11.15 2.87
C ARG A 34 -6.27 -10.60 3.65
N PRO A 35 -5.74 -11.31 4.65
CA PRO A 35 -4.59 -10.86 5.44
C PRO A 35 -3.40 -10.38 4.60
N ALA A 36 -3.09 -11.08 3.50
CA ALA A 36 -2.03 -10.68 2.58
C ALA A 36 -2.31 -9.33 1.89
N GLN A 37 -3.56 -9.03 1.55
CA GLN A 37 -3.94 -7.75 0.94
C GLN A 37 -3.85 -6.60 1.96
N LYS A 38 -4.31 -6.83 3.20
CA LYS A 38 -4.14 -5.88 4.32
C LYS A 38 -2.66 -5.55 4.53
N LEU A 39 -1.79 -6.56 4.51
CA LEU A 39 -0.34 -6.39 4.63
C LEU A 39 0.25 -5.54 3.49
N MET A 40 -0.11 -5.84 2.24
CA MET A 40 0.39 -5.07 1.09
C MET A 40 -0.09 -3.61 1.13
N GLN A 41 -1.33 -3.37 1.54
CA GLN A 41 -1.85 -2.01 1.70
C GLN A 41 -1.11 -1.25 2.80
N ALA A 42 -0.82 -1.91 3.93
CA ALA A 42 -0.02 -1.31 5.00
C ALA A 42 1.40 -0.94 4.53
N ARG A 43 2.07 -1.82 3.77
CA ARG A 43 3.39 -1.54 3.19
C ARG A 43 3.35 -0.38 2.19
N ALA A 44 2.34 -0.32 1.33
CA ALA A 44 2.17 0.78 0.38
C ALA A 44 1.93 2.12 1.09
N MET A 45 1.06 2.14 2.11
CA MET A 45 0.81 3.33 2.92
C MET A 45 2.09 3.79 3.64
N LEU A 46 2.85 2.86 4.21
CA LEU A 46 4.09 3.16 4.92
C LEU A 46 5.15 3.76 3.99
N LEU A 47 5.29 3.24 2.77
CA LEU A 47 6.21 3.79 1.77
C LEU A 47 5.80 5.21 1.33
N THR A 48 4.51 5.47 1.19
CA THR A 48 3.98 6.83 0.93
C THR A 48 4.33 7.77 2.08
N THR A 49 4.10 7.35 3.32
CA THR A 49 4.41 8.14 4.52
C THR A 49 5.91 8.41 4.65
N LEU A 50 6.77 7.43 4.35
CA LEU A 50 8.22 7.61 4.32
C LEU A 50 8.65 8.69 3.33
N ASN A 51 8.12 8.66 2.10
CA ASN A 51 8.42 9.68 1.09
C ASN A 51 7.89 11.06 1.50
N LYS A 52 6.69 11.14 2.09
CA LYS A 52 6.12 12.38 2.61
C LYS A 52 6.99 12.97 3.73
N ASN A 53 7.39 12.15 4.70
CA ASN A 53 8.23 12.59 5.82
C ASN A 53 9.62 13.02 5.35
N LEU A 54 10.21 12.31 4.37
CA LEU A 54 11.46 12.72 3.74
C LEU A 54 11.33 14.08 3.06
N GLY A 55 10.27 14.29 2.28
CA GLY A 55 10.00 15.57 1.61
C GLY A 55 9.78 16.72 2.59
N ALA A 56 9.22 16.44 3.77
CA ALA A 56 9.05 17.39 4.86
C ALA A 56 10.29 17.58 5.75
N GLY A 57 11.39 16.87 5.49
CA GLY A 57 12.60 16.90 6.33
C GLY A 57 12.42 16.28 7.73
N ASN A 58 11.34 15.54 7.97
CA ASN A 58 11.05 14.89 9.25
C ASN A 58 11.81 13.56 9.39
N PHE A 59 13.13 13.65 9.57
CA PHE A 59 14.03 12.49 9.63
C PHE A 59 13.74 11.55 10.80
N GLU A 60 13.24 12.06 11.93
CA GLU A 60 12.84 11.22 13.06
C GLU A 60 11.70 10.28 12.67
N ALA A 61 10.65 10.82 12.03
CA ALA A 61 9.55 10.00 11.55
C ALA A 61 9.95 9.09 10.38
N VAL A 62 10.93 9.47 9.55
CA VAL A 62 11.52 8.57 8.56
C VAL A 62 12.22 7.41 9.25
N GLY A 63 13.07 7.67 10.25
CA GLY A 63 13.81 6.67 11.01
C GLY A 63 12.87 5.64 11.63
N LYS A 64 11.89 6.11 12.41
CA LYS A 64 10.90 5.25 13.06
C LYS A 64 10.13 4.39 12.05
N ASN A 65 9.55 4.99 11.01
CA ASN A 65 8.75 4.26 10.03
C ASN A 65 9.59 3.24 9.23
N ALA A 66 10.87 3.55 8.99
CA ALA A 66 11.79 2.64 8.31
C ALA A 66 12.17 1.46 9.22
N ALA A 67 12.37 1.69 10.53
CA ALA A 67 12.57 0.64 11.51
C ALA A 67 11.34 -0.28 11.63
N ASP A 68 10.14 0.30 11.65
CA ASP A 68 8.87 -0.46 11.68
C ASP A 68 8.73 -1.34 10.41
N LEU A 69 9.04 -0.79 9.24
CA LEU A 69 9.07 -1.56 7.98
C LEU A 69 10.09 -2.70 8.05
N ALA A 70 11.28 -2.43 8.59
CA ALA A 70 12.34 -3.44 8.73
C ALA A 70 11.91 -4.59 9.63
N ALA A 71 11.28 -4.30 10.76
CA ALA A 71 10.79 -5.29 11.71
C ALA A 71 9.65 -6.15 11.13
N GLU A 72 8.66 -5.51 10.48
CA GLU A 72 7.55 -6.22 9.85
C GLU A 72 8.04 -7.15 8.74
N THR A 73 8.86 -6.63 7.82
CA THR A 73 9.37 -7.41 6.69
C THR A 73 10.30 -8.52 7.13
N LYS A 74 11.11 -8.33 8.18
CA LYS A 74 11.88 -9.43 8.79
C LYS A 74 10.95 -10.54 9.28
N LYS A 75 9.99 -10.18 10.14
CA LYS A 75 9.03 -11.12 10.74
C LYS A 75 8.22 -11.88 9.69
N THR A 76 7.81 -11.20 8.62
CA THR A 76 7.06 -11.83 7.52
C THR A 76 7.99 -12.70 6.68
N GLY A 77 9.16 -12.19 6.28
CA GLY A 77 10.11 -12.90 5.44
C GLY A 77 10.58 -14.23 6.03
N GLU A 78 10.80 -14.28 7.35
CA GLU A 78 11.19 -15.51 8.07
C GLU A 78 10.12 -16.62 8.00
N LYS A 79 8.85 -16.27 7.77
CA LYS A 79 7.71 -17.21 7.71
C LYS A 79 7.33 -17.60 6.29
N LEU A 80 7.92 -16.97 5.27
CA LEU A 80 7.59 -17.27 3.88
C LEU A 80 8.23 -18.61 3.46
N THR A 81 7.41 -19.51 2.92
CA THR A 81 7.86 -20.81 2.40
C THR A 81 8.44 -20.72 1.00
N ASN A 82 8.00 -19.75 0.19
CA ASN A 82 8.58 -19.50 -1.13
C ASN A 82 9.97 -18.84 -0.97
N PRO A 83 11.07 -19.47 -1.43
CA PRO A 83 12.43 -18.96 -1.22
C PRO A 83 12.66 -17.58 -1.83
N LEU A 84 12.19 -17.35 -3.06
CA LEU A 84 12.34 -16.05 -3.72
C LEU A 84 11.55 -14.96 -3.00
N ALA A 85 10.33 -15.26 -2.54
CA ALA A 85 9.51 -14.31 -1.77
C ALA A 85 10.19 -13.96 -0.45
N LYS A 86 10.77 -14.95 0.23
CA LYS A 86 11.56 -14.78 1.44
C LYS A 86 12.75 -13.87 1.20
N ASP A 87 13.58 -14.17 0.21
CA ASP A 87 14.79 -13.41 -0.08
C ASP A 87 14.48 -11.95 -0.43
N ILE A 88 13.47 -11.70 -1.27
CA ILE A 88 13.05 -10.34 -1.60
C ILE A 88 12.53 -9.61 -0.35
N THR A 89 11.72 -10.28 0.47
CA THR A 89 11.16 -9.66 1.68
C THR A 89 12.25 -9.36 2.72
N LEU A 90 13.23 -10.24 2.90
CA LEU A 90 14.36 -9.99 3.80
C LEU A 90 15.30 -8.90 3.25
N ALA A 91 15.47 -8.80 1.93
CA ALA A 91 16.20 -7.70 1.31
C ALA A 91 15.52 -6.34 1.60
N ILE A 92 14.18 -6.28 1.56
CA ILE A 92 13.44 -5.07 1.97
C ILE A 92 13.73 -4.73 3.43
N SER A 93 13.77 -5.73 4.32
CA SER A 93 14.10 -5.51 5.74
C SER A 93 15.47 -4.86 5.93
N MET A 94 16.49 -5.37 5.24
CA MET A 94 17.84 -4.81 5.28
C MET A 94 17.87 -3.38 4.75
N LEU A 95 17.25 -3.12 3.60
CA LEU A 95 17.18 -1.78 3.02
C LEU A 95 16.44 -0.78 3.93
N ALA A 96 15.37 -1.23 4.59
CA ALA A 96 14.61 -0.42 5.53
C ALA A 96 15.43 -0.11 6.80
N LYS A 97 16.20 -1.08 7.32
CA LYS A 97 17.15 -0.86 8.41
C LYS A 97 18.21 0.18 8.03
N ASP A 98 18.80 0.05 6.84
CA ASP A 98 19.76 1.04 6.31
C ASP A 98 19.13 2.43 6.14
N THR A 99 17.86 2.48 5.71
CA THR A 99 17.10 3.72 5.57
C THR A 99 16.92 4.41 6.93
N SER A 100 16.61 3.64 7.97
CA SER A 100 16.52 4.15 9.35
C SER A 100 17.86 4.75 9.79
N SER A 101 18.96 4.02 9.64
CA SER A 101 20.29 4.50 10.03
C SER A 101 20.75 5.71 9.22
N ALA A 102 20.36 5.83 7.95
CA ALA A 102 20.63 7.01 7.13
C ALA A 102 19.79 8.22 7.58
N ALA A 103 18.55 7.99 8.04
CA ALA A 103 17.68 9.03 8.56
C ALA A 103 18.20 9.60 9.89
N ASP A 104 18.74 8.76 10.78
CA ASP A 104 19.39 9.20 12.03
C ASP A 104 20.55 10.17 11.75
N LYS A 105 21.25 9.94 10.63
CA LYS A 105 22.35 10.80 10.14
C LYS A 105 21.86 11.96 9.27
N LYS A 106 20.55 12.12 9.07
CA LYS A 106 19.91 13.12 8.20
C LYS A 106 20.43 13.11 6.76
N PHE A 107 20.86 11.95 6.27
CA PHE A 107 21.40 11.78 4.91
C PHE A 107 20.29 11.61 3.88
N ALA A 108 19.60 12.71 3.54
CA ALA A 108 18.43 12.71 2.66
C ALA A 108 18.65 11.98 1.32
N GLY A 109 19.81 12.18 0.69
CA GLY A 109 20.16 11.53 -0.57
C GLY A 109 20.23 10.00 -0.45
N ILE A 110 20.84 9.50 0.63
CA ILE A 110 20.94 8.06 0.89
C ILE A 110 19.57 7.49 1.22
N VAL A 111 18.76 8.17 2.04
CA VAL A 111 17.38 7.77 2.34
C VAL A 111 16.58 7.64 1.03
N LYS A 112 16.65 8.64 0.14
CA LYS A 112 15.94 8.60 -1.15
C LYS A 112 16.35 7.42 -2.01
N VAL A 113 17.66 7.15 -2.13
CA VAL A 113 18.18 6.00 -2.88
C VAL A 113 17.66 4.68 -2.31
N LYS A 114 17.68 4.53 -0.98
CA LYS A 114 17.23 3.31 -0.31
C LYS A 114 15.71 3.11 -0.42
N LEU A 115 14.90 4.17 -0.32
CA LEU A 115 13.46 4.11 -0.60
C LEU A 115 13.16 3.68 -2.05
N GLY A 116 13.95 4.16 -3.01
CA GLY A 116 13.88 3.70 -4.41
C GLY A 116 14.19 2.21 -4.55
N ALA A 117 15.23 1.72 -3.86
CA ALA A 117 15.59 0.30 -3.86
C ALA A 117 14.51 -0.58 -3.19
N ILE A 118 13.89 -0.11 -2.11
CA ILE A 118 12.74 -0.79 -1.48
C ILE A 118 11.59 -0.91 -2.47
N LYS A 119 11.24 0.19 -3.16
CA LYS A 119 10.20 0.16 -4.20
C LYS A 119 10.52 -0.86 -5.28
N ALA A 120 11.75 -0.87 -5.78
CA ALA A 120 12.18 -1.82 -6.81
C ALA A 120 12.01 -3.28 -6.36
N LYS A 121 12.27 -3.59 -5.08
CA LYS A 121 12.04 -4.93 -4.52
C LYS A 121 10.55 -5.27 -4.37
N CYS A 122 9.71 -4.30 -4.01
CA CYS A 122 8.25 -4.49 -4.05
C CYS A 122 7.77 -4.80 -5.48
N ASP A 123 8.25 -4.05 -6.46
CA ASP A 123 7.90 -4.26 -7.88
C ASP A 123 8.40 -5.63 -8.37
N GLU A 124 9.61 -6.05 -7.97
CA GLU A 124 10.16 -7.38 -8.30
C GLU A 124 9.29 -8.51 -7.74
N CYS A 125 8.87 -8.42 -6.48
CA CYS A 125 7.98 -9.41 -5.85
C CYS A 125 6.63 -9.48 -6.59
N HIS A 126 6.08 -8.32 -6.95
CA HIS A 126 4.82 -8.25 -7.70
C HIS A 126 4.95 -8.93 -9.06
N ALA A 127 5.99 -8.59 -9.84
CA ALA A 127 6.19 -9.14 -11.17
C ALA A 127 6.48 -10.65 -11.18
N LYS A 128 7.30 -11.15 -10.24
CA LYS A 128 7.77 -12.53 -10.27
C LYS A 128 6.90 -13.52 -9.48
N ILE A 129 6.08 -13.02 -8.53
CA ILE A 129 5.41 -13.87 -7.54
C ILE A 129 3.92 -13.55 -7.45
N ARG A 130 3.56 -12.31 -7.08
CA ARG A 130 2.17 -11.97 -6.75
C ARG A 130 1.26 -11.89 -7.98
N ASP A 131 1.73 -11.16 -9.01
CA ASP A 131 0.97 -10.84 -10.22
C ASP A 131 1.46 -11.64 -11.42
N LYS A 132 2.23 -12.72 -11.16
CA LYS A 132 2.67 -13.63 -12.19
C LYS A 132 1.43 -14.24 -12.84
N LYS A 133 1.19 -13.87 -14.09
CA LYS A 133 0.19 -14.51 -14.95
C LYS A 133 0.62 -15.91 -15.32
#